data_AF-A0A5C8S2I7-F1
#
_entry.id   AF-A0A5C8S2I7-F1
#
_cell.length_a   1.000
_cell.length_b   1.000
_cell.length_c   1.000
_cell.angle_alpha   90.00
_cell.angle_beta   90.00
_cell.angle_gamma   90.00
#
_symmetry.space_group_name_H-M   'P 1'
#
loop_
_entity.id
_entity.type
_entity.pdbx_description
1 polymer ?
#
loop_
_entity_poly.entity_id
_entity_poly.type
_entity_poly.pdbx_seq_one_letter_code
_entity_poly.pdbx_strand_id
1 'polypeptide(L)' 'MAKHPKPEEIVTKLRQADVLISQGQSVADAIRALGVSSVTYYRWRREFGGLKSDQVRRMKSLET' A
#
# COMPACT_ATOMS: atom_id res chain seq x y z
N MET A 1 -22.29 4.96 -1.52
CA MET A 1 -21.16 5.90 -1.43
C MET A 1 -19.86 5.10 -1.53
N ALA A 2 -19.24 5.04 -2.71
CA ALA A 2 -17.95 4.36 -2.85
C ALA A 2 -16.89 5.23 -2.15
N LYS A 3 -16.48 4.84 -0.94
CA LYS A 3 -15.41 5.54 -0.22
C LYS A 3 -14.11 5.30 -0.99
N HIS A 4 -13.67 6.30 -1.72
CA HIS A 4 -12.33 6.29 -2.31
C HIS A 4 -11.32 6.24 -1.16
N PRO A 5 -10.47 5.21 -1.07
CA PRO A 5 -9.46 5.15 -0.04
C PRO A 5 -8.52 6.32 -0.22
N LYS A 6 -8.24 7.03 0.88
CA LYS A 6 -7.27 8.14 0.86
C LYS A 6 -5.92 7.62 0.39
N PRO A 7 -5.10 8.43 -0.32
CA PRO A 7 -3.78 8.02 -0.77
C PRO A 7 -2.89 7.47 0.36
N GLU A 8 -3.07 7.97 1.58
CA GLU A 8 -2.38 7.52 2.80
C GLU A 8 -2.73 6.07 3.18
N GLU A 9 -4.02 5.72 3.06
CA GLU A 9 -4.51 4.37 3.33
C GLU A 9 -4.01 3.38 2.28
N ILE A 10 -3.94 3.81 1.01
CA ILE A 10 -3.38 3.03 -0.09
C ILE A 10 -1.90 2.72 0.18
N VAL A 11 -1.10 3.72 0.53
CA VAL A 11 0.33 3.53 0.84
C VAL A 11 0.51 2.64 2.06
N THR A 12 -0.31 2.80 3.09
CA THR A 12 -0.28 1.95 4.30
C THR A 12 -0.54 0.48 3.95
N LYS A 13 -1.61 0.21 3.18
CA LYS A 13 -1.94 -1.14 2.72
C LYS A 13 -0.85 -1.74 1.82
N LEU A 14 -0.24 -0.93 0.94
CA LEU A 14 0.91 -1.37 0.12
C LEU A 14 2.14 -1.73 0.97
N ARG A 15 2.40 -1.01 2.06
CA ARG A 15 3.49 -1.36 2.99
C ARG A 15 3.19 -2.63 3.77
N GLN A 16 1.97 -2.76 4.28
CA GLN A 16 1.54 -3.98 4.98
C GLN A 16 1.65 -5.20 4.06
N ALA A 17 1.23 -5.08 2.80
CA ALA A 17 1.37 -6.17 1.81
C ALA A 17 2.83 -6.58 1.64
N ASP A 18 3.74 -5.61 1.56
CA ASP A 18 5.18 -5.86 1.38
C ASP A 18 5.83 -6.52 2.60
N VAL A 19 5.40 -6.15 3.81
CA VAL A 19 5.86 -6.82 5.05
C VAL A 19 5.44 -8.28 5.04
N LEU A 20 4.18 -8.58 4.73
CA LEU A 20 3.67 -9.96 4.63
C LEU A 20 4.41 -10.75 3.55
N ILE A 21 4.68 -10.13 2.39
CA ILE A 21 5.47 -10.73 1.32
C ILE A 21 6.91 -11.00 1.77
N SER A 22 7.54 -10.05 2.48
CA SER A 22 8.89 -10.22 3.02
C SER A 22 8.97 -11.29 4.12
N GLN A 23 7.85 -11.59 4.78
CA GLN A 23 7.72 -12.71 5.73
C GLN A 23 7.51 -14.05 5.04
N GLY A 24 7.48 -14.08 3.69
CA GLY A 24 7.34 -15.29 2.89
C GLY A 24 5.92 -15.59 2.41
N GLN A 25 4.94 -14.73 2.70
CA GLN A 25 3.60 -14.90 2.11
C GLN A 25 3.60 -14.57 0.62
N SER A 26 2.78 -15.32 -0.13
CA SER A 26 2.52 -14.97 -1.53
C SER A 26 1.73 -13.66 -1.62
N VAL A 27 1.97 -12.88 -2.68
CA VAL A 27 1.25 -11.62 -2.95
C VAL A 27 -0.26 -11.82 -2.87
N ALA A 28 -0.79 -12.90 -3.46
CA ALA A 28 -2.21 -13.21 -3.46
C ALA A 28 -2.79 -13.43 -2.05
N ASP A 29 -1.98 -13.96 -1.14
CA ASP A 29 -2.38 -14.21 0.24
C ASP A 29 -2.32 -12.93 1.07
N ALA A 30 -1.25 -12.15 0.90
CA ALA A 30 -1.07 -10.85 1.54
C ALA A 30 -2.20 -9.86 1.18
N ILE A 31 -2.55 -9.73 -0.10
CA ILE A 31 -3.63 -8.82 -0.52
C ILE A 31 -5.01 -9.29 -0.05
N ARG A 32 -5.22 -10.62 0.03
CA ARG A 32 -6.47 -11.20 0.54
C ARG A 32 -6.62 -10.91 2.04
N ALA A 33 -5.54 -11.04 2.81
CA ALA A 33 -5.50 -10.68 4.23
C ALA A 33 -5.82 -9.18 4.46
N LEU A 34 -5.46 -8.32 3.51
CA LEU A 34 -5.71 -6.88 3.56
C LEU A 34 -7.07 -6.46 2.97
N GLY A 35 -7.88 -7.41 2.49
CA GLY A 35 -9.16 -7.13 1.83
C GLY A 35 -9.01 -6.35 0.52
N VAL A 36 -7.86 -6.48 -0.16
CA VAL A 36 -7.56 -5.79 -1.41
C VAL A 36 -7.64 -6.78 -2.57
N SER A 37 -8.41 -6.42 -3.60
CA SER A 37 -8.44 -7.20 -4.85
C SER A 37 -7.12 -7.09 -5.60
N SER A 38 -6.70 -8.15 -6.29
CA SER A 38 -5.48 -8.19 -7.12
C SER A 38 -5.40 -7.03 -8.10
N VAL A 39 -6.50 -6.74 -8.80
CA VAL A 39 -6.61 -5.62 -9.75
C VAL A 39 -6.31 -4.28 -9.06
N THR A 40 -6.89 -4.06 -7.89
CA THR A 40 -6.68 -2.83 -7.10
C THR A 40 -5.24 -2.73 -6.62
N TYR A 41 -4.66 -3.83 -6.13
CA TYR A 41 -3.27 -3.87 -5.68
C TYR A 41 -2.28 -3.51 -6.80
N TYR A 42 -2.44 -4.09 -8.00
CA TYR A 42 -1.55 -3.79 -9.13
C TYR A 42 -1.72 -2.35 -9.63
N ARG A 43 -2.94 -1.79 -9.63
CA ARG A 43 -3.18 -0.38 -9.91
C ARG A 43 -2.47 0.52 -8.88
N TRP A 44 -2.62 0.22 -7.59
CA TRP A 44 -1.94 0.95 -6.54
C TRP A 44 -0.42 0.83 -6.62
N ARG A 45 0.12 -0.34 -6.97
CA ARG A 45 1.56 -0.51 -7.22
C ARG A 45 2.07 0.35 -8.39
N ARG A 46 1.26 0.54 -9.44
CA ARG A 46 1.60 1.40 -10.56
C ARG A 46 1.53 2.89 -10.20
N GLU A 47 0.52 3.32 -9.45
CA GLU A 47 0.31 4.73 -9.11
C GLU A 47 1.09 5.19 -7.86
N PHE A 48 1.21 4.33 -6.87
CA PHE A 48 1.79 4.63 -5.55
C PHE A 48 3.01 3.77 -5.20
N GLY A 49 3.33 2.73 -5.97
CA GLY A 49 4.48 1.85 -5.68
C GLY A 49 5.85 2.51 -5.85
N GLY A 50 5.93 3.64 -6.57
CA GLY A 50 7.12 4.49 -6.66
C GLY A 50 7.27 5.51 -5.52
N LEU A 51 6.22 5.75 -4.72
CA LEU A 51 6.25 6.70 -3.60
C LEU A 51 6.97 6.15 -2.36
N LYS A 52 7.35 4.87 -2.37
CA LYS A 52 7.84 4.11 -1.21
C LYS A 52 9.18 4.60 -0.66
N SER A 53 10.03 5.19 -1.48
CA SER A 53 11.37 5.66 -1.08
C SER A 53 11.40 7.16 -0.82
N ASP A 54 10.81 7.98 -1.70
CA ASP A 54 11.02 9.43 -1.68
C ASP A 54 9.98 10.21 -0.83
N GLN A 55 8.71 9.77 -0.82
CA GLN A 55 7.62 10.52 -0.19
C GLN A 55 7.33 10.10 1.26
N VAL A 56 7.66 8.86 1.62
CA VAL A 56 7.58 8.37 3.01
C VAL A 56 8.51 9.15 3.95
N ARG A 57 9.68 9.56 3.43
CA ARG A 57 10.64 10.37 4.18
C ARG A 57 10.14 11.81 4.38
N ARG A 58 9.37 12.35 3.42
CA ARG A 58 8.81 13.71 3.45
C ARG A 58 7.56 13.84 4.32
N MET A 59 6.77 12.77 4.45
CA MET A 59 5.57 12.78 5.31
C MET A 59 5.89 12.90 6.80
N LYS A 60 7.10 12.53 7.24
CA LYS A 60 7.56 12.68 8.64
C LYS A 60 7.99 14.12 8.99
N SER A 61 7.80 15.08 8.10
CA SER A 61 8.09 16.52 8.32
C SER A 61 6.85 17.42 8.40
N LEU A 62 5.64 16.84 8.45
CA LEU A 62 4.39 17.60 8.62
C LEU A 62 3.65 17.19 9.90
N GLU A 63 4.40 17.01 10.98
CA GLU A 63 3.91 17.14 12.36
C GLU A 63 4.56 18.41 12.94
N THR A 64 3.96 19.57 12.66
CA THR A 64 4.03 20.79 13.48
C THR A 64 2.62 21.06 13.97
#